data_AF-A0A9R0I2K3-F1
#
_entry.id   AF-A0A9R0I2K3-F1
#
_cell.length_a   1.000
_cell.length_b   1.000
_cell.length_c   1.000
_cell.angle_alpha   90.00
_cell.angle_beta   90.00
_cell.angle_gamma   90.00
#
_symmetry.space_group_name_H-M   'P 1'
#
loop_
_entity.id
_entity.type
_entity.pdbx_description
1 polymer ?
#
loop_
_entity_poly.entity_id
_entity_poly.type
_entity_poly.pdbx_seq_one_letter_code
_entity_poly.pdbx_strand_id
1 'polypeptide(L)'
;ANAHNEYVYGKALEKITAHDPNVAAYLDTCQEQWSRHMFDPAVCCDHNTTNFVESFNACTKPYRDMPLTEYAKKEVDERTGESRFCYATACGGGEFEVRDAHVNFPIRLSTRSCGCGKWQISGIPCKHALRVIYDQRLNPIDFVSPFFKSAAYKLTYADHVHPMSDPTQWPNFSLPTIQPPVIKRQAGRPAKKRKKGPNEPRKGKRNSNVKCGKCREFGHNSRTCKNGGPSTGPSTSAAAGA
;
A
#
# COMPACT_ATOMS: atom_id res chain seq x y z
N ALA A 1 -21.71 -5.92 25.24
CA ALA A 1 -22.80 -5.15 24.58
C ALA A 1 -22.68 -3.67 24.98
N ASN A 2 -23.09 -2.72 24.12
CA ASN A 2 -23.19 -1.27 24.46
C ASN A 2 -24.37 -1.00 25.43
N ALA A 3 -24.52 -1.83 26.45
CA ALA A 3 -25.54 -1.67 27.48
C ALA A 3 -24.97 -0.75 28.56
N HIS A 4 -25.47 0.48 28.60
CA HIS A 4 -25.06 1.51 29.54
C HIS A 4 -25.95 1.56 30.80
N ASN A 5 -27.04 0.80 30.82
CA ASN A 5 -27.94 0.67 31.96
C ASN A 5 -28.48 -0.76 32.06
N GLU A 6 -29.00 -1.11 33.23
CA GLU A 6 -29.50 -2.44 33.57
C GLU A 6 -30.65 -2.89 32.66
N TYR A 7 -31.53 -1.97 32.28
CA TYR A 7 -32.65 -2.26 31.39
C TYR A 7 -32.20 -2.71 29.99
N VAL A 8 -31.26 -1.99 29.38
CA VAL A 8 -30.70 -2.33 28.07
C VAL A 8 -29.89 -3.63 28.15
N TYR A 9 -29.26 -3.89 29.29
CA TYR A 9 -28.57 -5.15 29.55
C TYR A 9 -29.54 -6.34 29.58
N GLY A 10 -30.61 -6.28 30.37
CA GLY A 10 -31.60 -7.34 30.46
C GLY A 10 -32.21 -7.69 29.10
N LYS A 11 -32.59 -6.68 28.32
CA LYS A 11 -33.13 -6.87 26.96
C LYS A 11 -32.12 -7.49 25.99
N ALA A 12 -30.82 -7.22 26.16
CA ALA A 12 -29.78 -7.85 25.36
C ALA A 12 -29.55 -9.31 25.79
N LEU A 13 -29.59 -9.58 27.10
CA LEU A 13 -29.48 -10.93 27.66
C LEU A 13 -30.62 -11.84 27.19
N GLU A 14 -31.85 -11.33 27.20
CA GLU A 14 -33.03 -12.06 26.69
C GLU A 14 -32.85 -12.47 25.23
N LYS A 15 -32.35 -11.57 24.37
CA LYS A 15 -32.07 -11.87 22.96
C LYS A 15 -30.99 -12.92 22.77
N ILE A 16 -29.95 -12.90 23.60
CA ILE A 16 -28.86 -13.90 23.56
C ILE A 16 -29.39 -15.26 24.02
N THR A 17 -30.16 -15.28 25.10
CA THR A 17 -30.78 -16.49 25.67
C THR A 17 -31.75 -17.14 24.69
N ALA A 18 -32.48 -16.34 23.91
CA ALA A 18 -33.37 -16.84 22.85
C ALA A 18 -32.62 -17.51 21.68
N HIS A 19 -31.34 -17.17 21.48
CA HIS A 19 -30.50 -17.76 20.43
C HIS A 19 -29.74 -18.99 20.91
N ASP A 20 -29.11 -18.91 22.08
CA ASP A 20 -28.41 -20.04 22.72
C ASP A 20 -28.39 -19.86 24.25
N PRO A 21 -29.10 -20.72 25.02
CA PRO A 21 -29.14 -20.61 26.47
C PRO A 21 -27.81 -20.93 27.14
N ASN A 22 -26.91 -21.71 26.51
CA ASN A 22 -25.59 -22.01 27.08
C ASN A 22 -24.67 -20.79 27.09
N VAL A 23 -24.84 -19.88 26.12
CA VAL A 23 -24.10 -18.62 26.06
C VAL A 23 -24.52 -17.70 27.20
N ALA A 24 -25.81 -17.67 27.54
CA ALA A 24 -26.30 -16.88 28.68
C ALA A 24 -25.70 -17.36 30.01
N ALA A 25 -25.62 -18.68 30.23
CA ALA A 25 -24.99 -19.26 31.41
C ALA A 25 -23.49 -18.91 31.51
N TYR A 26 -22.76 -18.96 30.39
CA TYR A 26 -21.35 -18.54 30.35
C TYR A 26 -21.19 -17.06 30.68
N LEU A 27 -22.02 -16.20 30.10
CA LEU A 27 -21.95 -14.75 30.32
C LEU A 27 -22.25 -14.35 31.78
N ASP A 28 -23.11 -15.08 32.46
CA ASP A 28 -23.41 -14.84 33.88
C ASP A 28 -22.20 -15.13 34.78
N THR A 29 -21.26 -15.98 34.34
CA THR A 29 -19.99 -16.20 35.06
C THR A 29 -18.94 -15.10 34.83
N CYS A 30 -19.14 -14.20 33.86
CA CYS A 30 -18.15 -13.19 33.46
C CYS A 30 -18.63 -11.73 33.64
N GLN A 31 -19.53 -11.44 34.59
CA GLN A 31 -20.27 -10.16 34.70
C GLN A 31 -19.44 -8.87 34.55
N GLU A 32 -18.21 -8.81 35.08
CA GLU A 32 -17.38 -7.58 35.06
C GLU A 32 -16.69 -7.27 33.73
N GLN A 33 -16.70 -8.16 32.73
CA GLN A 33 -15.89 -7.97 31.51
C GLN A 33 -16.67 -7.56 30.26
N TRP A 34 -17.98 -7.79 30.21
CA TRP A 34 -18.72 -7.73 28.93
C TRP A 34 -19.92 -6.77 28.91
N SER A 35 -20.20 -6.10 30.03
CA SER A 35 -21.31 -5.15 30.16
C SER A 35 -20.92 -3.89 30.91
N ARG A 36 -21.00 -2.74 30.23
CA ARG A 36 -20.57 -1.44 30.76
C ARG A 36 -21.42 -0.94 31.92
N HIS A 37 -22.65 -1.42 32.10
CA HIS A 37 -23.52 -1.02 33.21
C HIS A 37 -23.04 -1.52 34.59
N MET A 38 -22.20 -2.56 34.63
CA MET A 38 -21.63 -3.11 35.88
C MET A 38 -20.25 -2.52 36.21
N PHE A 39 -19.71 -1.65 35.34
CA PHE A 39 -18.39 -1.07 35.58
C PHE A 39 -18.47 -0.02 36.68
N ASP A 40 -17.49 -0.02 37.59
CA ASP A 40 -17.38 1.00 38.63
C ASP A 40 -17.22 2.40 37.99
N PRO A 41 -18.15 3.35 38.24
CA PRO A 41 -18.05 4.71 37.74
C PRO A 41 -16.78 5.45 38.19
N ALA A 42 -16.16 5.04 39.30
CA ALA A 42 -14.93 5.63 39.83
C ALA A 42 -13.67 5.16 39.07
N VAL A 43 -13.72 3.98 38.45
CA VAL A 43 -12.60 3.37 37.72
C VAL A 43 -12.86 3.48 36.21
N CYS A 44 -13.00 4.71 35.73
CA CYS A 44 -13.08 4.99 34.30
C CYS A 44 -11.68 4.93 33.67
N CYS A 45 -11.20 3.74 33.30
CA CYS A 45 -10.09 3.67 32.35
C CYS A 45 -10.64 3.73 30.92
N ASP A 46 -10.26 4.78 30.17
CA ASP A 46 -10.64 4.93 28.75
C ASP A 46 -9.89 3.96 27.83
N HIS A 47 -9.02 3.11 28.38
CA HIS A 47 -8.31 2.09 27.63
C HIS A 47 -9.18 0.85 27.43
N ASN A 48 -10.23 1.02 26.63
CA ASN A 48 -10.81 -0.08 25.90
C ASN A 48 -9.98 -0.26 24.61
N THR A 49 -9.07 -1.22 24.59
CA THR A 49 -8.25 -1.57 23.41
C THR A 49 -9.10 -2.01 22.19
N THR A 50 -10.42 -2.09 22.36
CA THR A 50 -11.39 -2.34 21.30
C THR A 50 -11.31 -1.33 20.17
N ASN A 51 -11.08 -0.03 20.39
CA ASN A 51 -11.11 0.91 19.25
C ASN A 51 -9.96 0.65 18.25
N PHE A 52 -8.75 0.32 18.73
CA PHE A 52 -7.65 -0.02 17.83
C PHE A 52 -7.91 -1.36 17.14
N VAL A 53 -8.33 -2.39 17.90
CA VAL A 53 -8.60 -3.72 17.38
C VAL A 53 -9.77 -3.70 16.40
N GLU A 54 -10.85 -2.98 16.70
CA GLU A 54 -12.03 -2.81 15.85
C GLU A 54 -11.71 -1.98 14.61
N SER A 55 -10.95 -0.89 14.74
CA SER A 55 -10.49 -0.10 13.60
C SER A 55 -9.57 -0.92 12.68
N PHE A 56 -8.63 -1.68 13.26
CA PHE A 56 -7.76 -2.57 12.50
C PHE A 56 -8.56 -3.71 11.83
N ASN A 57 -9.51 -4.31 12.56
CA ASN A 57 -10.40 -5.33 12.03
C ASN A 57 -11.27 -4.78 10.89
N ALA A 58 -11.79 -3.56 11.01
CA ALA A 58 -12.56 -2.89 9.98
C ALA A 58 -11.72 -2.61 8.73
N CYS A 59 -10.51 -2.07 8.89
CA CYS A 59 -9.59 -1.81 7.79
C CYS A 59 -9.12 -3.08 7.08
N THR A 60 -8.98 -4.20 7.81
CA THR A 60 -8.53 -5.47 7.23
C THR A 60 -9.67 -6.33 6.68
N LYS A 61 -10.92 -6.08 7.09
CA LYS A 61 -12.12 -6.83 6.67
C LYS A 61 -12.24 -7.04 5.16
N PRO A 62 -12.12 -6.01 4.29
CA PRO A 62 -12.24 -6.21 2.84
C PRO A 62 -11.14 -7.10 2.25
N TYR A 63 -10.00 -7.23 2.93
CA TYR A 63 -8.83 -7.95 2.43
C TYR A 63 -8.71 -9.39 2.96
N ARG A 64 -9.39 -9.71 4.08
CA ARG A 64 -9.28 -11.02 4.77
C ARG A 64 -9.75 -12.21 3.94
N ASP A 65 -10.74 -11.99 3.09
CA ASP A 65 -11.40 -13.03 2.31
C ASP A 65 -11.04 -12.95 0.82
N MET A 66 -10.09 -12.07 0.46
CA MET A 66 -9.61 -12.03 -0.91
C MET A 66 -8.82 -13.32 -1.24
N PRO A 67 -9.06 -13.94 -2.40
CA PRO A 67 -8.36 -15.16 -2.81
C PRO A 67 -6.88 -14.89 -3.15
N LEU A 68 -6.56 -13.66 -3.56
CA LEU A 68 -5.23 -13.19 -3.91
C LEU A 68 -4.92 -11.86 -3.21
N THR A 69 -3.64 -11.56 -3.02
CA THR A 69 -3.19 -10.21 -2.65
C THR A 69 -3.56 -9.19 -3.72
N GLU A 70 -3.72 -7.91 -3.33
CA GLU A 70 -4.04 -6.84 -4.28
C GLU A 70 -3.04 -6.74 -5.44
N TYR A 71 -1.74 -6.91 -5.12
CA TYR A 71 -0.67 -6.92 -6.13
C TYR A 71 -0.89 -8.02 -7.17
N ALA A 72 -1.09 -9.27 -6.73
CA ALA A 72 -1.26 -10.38 -7.65
C ALA A 72 -2.56 -10.29 -8.44
N LYS A 73 -3.65 -9.81 -7.82
CA LYS A 73 -4.92 -9.56 -8.51
C LYS A 73 -4.75 -8.54 -9.63
N LYS A 74 -4.17 -7.38 -9.32
CA LYS A 74 -3.91 -6.32 -10.31
C LYS A 74 -3.07 -6.83 -11.47
N GLU A 75 -2.01 -7.58 -11.16
CA GLU A 75 -1.11 -8.13 -12.16
C GLU A 75 -1.81 -9.17 -13.07
N VAL A 76 -2.68 -10.02 -12.52
CA VAL A 76 -3.49 -10.96 -13.29
C VAL A 76 -4.50 -10.23 -14.17
N ASP A 77 -5.15 -9.17 -13.67
CA ASP A 77 -6.13 -8.40 -14.43
C ASP A 77 -5.48 -7.66 -15.63
N GLU A 78 -4.34 -7.01 -15.40
CA GLU A 78 -3.56 -6.34 -16.46
C GLU A 78 -3.11 -7.34 -17.55
N ARG A 79 -2.48 -8.44 -17.13
CA ARG A 79 -2.02 -9.48 -18.06
C ARG A 79 -3.17 -10.22 -18.75
N THR A 80 -4.35 -10.27 -18.14
CA THR A 80 -5.57 -10.80 -18.75
C THR A 80 -5.99 -9.93 -19.93
N GLY A 81 -5.97 -8.60 -19.77
CA GLY A 81 -6.21 -7.67 -20.88
C GLY A 81 -5.25 -7.90 -22.05
N GLU A 82 -3.95 -8.07 -21.76
CA GLU A 82 -2.93 -8.33 -22.77
C GLU A 82 -3.03 -9.72 -23.42
N SER A 83 -3.50 -10.74 -22.67
CA SER A 83 -3.61 -12.12 -23.17
C SER A 83 -4.51 -12.26 -24.38
N ARG A 84 -5.44 -11.32 -24.57
CA ARG A 84 -6.38 -11.26 -25.70
C ARG A 84 -5.69 -11.16 -27.06
N PHE A 85 -4.46 -10.64 -27.07
CA PHE A 85 -3.65 -10.48 -28.29
C PHE A 85 -2.78 -11.71 -28.60
N CYS A 86 -2.79 -12.72 -27.73
CA CYS A 86 -2.07 -13.97 -27.93
C CYS A 86 -3.01 -15.05 -28.48
N TYR A 87 -2.47 -16.01 -29.24
CA TYR A 87 -3.23 -17.12 -29.82
C TYR A 87 -2.63 -18.45 -29.38
N ALA A 88 -3.40 -19.30 -28.70
CA ALA A 88 -2.93 -20.62 -28.28
C ALA A 88 -3.32 -21.71 -29.30
N THR A 89 -2.39 -22.63 -29.51
CA THR A 89 -2.57 -23.87 -30.27
C THR A 89 -2.18 -25.03 -29.36
N ALA A 90 -3.02 -26.05 -29.22
CA ALA A 90 -2.70 -27.23 -28.44
C ALA A 90 -1.82 -28.17 -29.27
N CYS A 91 -0.69 -28.62 -28.70
CA CYS A 91 0.26 -29.52 -29.37
C CYS A 91 0.08 -31.00 -28.94
N GLY A 92 -0.76 -31.25 -27.92
CA GLY A 92 -0.94 -32.55 -27.30
C GLY A 92 -0.10 -32.71 -26.02
N GLY A 93 -0.39 -33.74 -25.22
CA GLY A 93 0.39 -34.04 -23.99
C GLY A 93 0.34 -32.97 -22.89
N GLY A 94 -0.62 -32.04 -22.94
CA GLY A 94 -0.68 -30.90 -22.01
C GLY A 94 0.28 -29.76 -22.35
N GLU A 95 0.83 -29.76 -23.56
CA GLU A 95 1.68 -28.70 -24.10
C GLU A 95 0.92 -27.82 -25.09
N PHE A 96 1.28 -26.53 -25.06
CA PHE A 96 0.64 -25.50 -25.86
C PHE A 96 1.70 -24.61 -26.49
N GLU A 97 1.46 -24.23 -27.73
CA GLU A 97 2.21 -23.18 -28.40
C GLU A 97 1.36 -21.92 -28.44
N VAL A 98 1.88 -20.83 -27.86
CA VAL A 98 1.21 -19.53 -27.92
C VAL A 98 1.98 -18.57 -28.81
N ARG A 99 1.31 -18.10 -29.86
CA ARG A 99 1.79 -17.04 -30.73
C ARG A 99 1.46 -15.67 -30.15
N ASP A 100 2.47 -14.84 -29.98
CA ASP A 100 2.37 -13.44 -29.56
C ASP A 100 3.13 -12.59 -30.59
N ALA A 101 2.37 -11.86 -31.41
CA ALA A 101 2.87 -11.23 -32.62
C ALA A 101 3.59 -12.24 -33.56
N HIS A 102 4.91 -12.13 -33.70
CA HIS A 102 5.74 -12.95 -34.59
C HIS A 102 6.60 -13.99 -33.84
N VAL A 103 6.37 -14.18 -32.54
CA VAL A 103 7.14 -15.10 -31.70
C VAL A 103 6.21 -16.11 -31.05
N ASN A 104 6.66 -17.36 -31.00
CA ASN A 104 5.92 -18.45 -30.37
C ASN A 104 6.58 -18.83 -29.05
N PHE A 105 5.76 -19.11 -28.06
CA PHE A 105 6.19 -19.50 -26.72
C PHE A 105 5.60 -20.85 -26.35
N PRO A 106 6.42 -21.86 -26.01
CA PRO A 106 5.93 -23.10 -25.45
C PRO A 106 5.44 -22.88 -24.02
N ILE A 107 4.27 -23.41 -23.69
CA ILE A 107 3.65 -23.35 -22.36
C ILE A 107 3.25 -24.74 -21.92
N ARG A 108 3.50 -25.00 -20.64
CA ARG A 108 3.07 -26.22 -19.96
C ARG A 108 2.44 -25.83 -18.61
N LEU A 109 1.15 -26.11 -18.46
CA LEU A 109 0.38 -25.70 -17.29
C LEU A 109 0.72 -26.50 -16.03
N SER A 110 1.02 -27.80 -16.18
CA SER A 110 1.35 -28.70 -15.07
C SER A 110 2.59 -28.25 -14.30
N THR A 111 3.62 -27.82 -15.03
CA THR A 111 4.89 -27.31 -14.48
C THR A 111 4.88 -25.80 -14.26
N ARG A 112 3.75 -25.13 -14.54
CA ARG A 112 3.60 -23.67 -14.41
C ARG A 112 4.70 -22.89 -15.15
N SER A 113 5.03 -23.32 -16.37
CA SER A 113 6.16 -22.80 -17.13
C SER A 113 5.72 -22.18 -18.45
N CYS A 114 6.32 -21.05 -18.80
CA CYS A 114 6.16 -20.40 -20.10
C CYS A 114 7.54 -20.07 -20.69
N GLY A 115 7.71 -20.22 -22.00
CA GLY A 115 8.94 -19.87 -22.70
C GLY A 115 9.39 -18.42 -22.51
N CYS A 116 8.50 -17.50 -22.13
CA CYS A 116 8.88 -16.12 -21.81
C CYS A 116 9.57 -15.94 -20.44
N GLY A 117 9.60 -16.97 -19.58
CA GLY A 117 10.24 -16.96 -18.26
C GLY A 117 9.51 -16.15 -17.17
N LYS A 118 8.60 -15.24 -17.54
CA LYS A 118 7.91 -14.35 -16.58
C LYS A 118 7.12 -15.11 -15.51
N TRP A 119 6.51 -16.24 -15.87
CA TRP A 119 5.72 -17.03 -14.92
C TRP A 119 6.62 -17.68 -13.86
N GLN A 120 7.76 -18.23 -14.27
CA GLN A 120 8.73 -18.87 -13.38
C GLN A 120 9.34 -17.87 -12.39
N ILE A 121 9.64 -16.66 -12.86
CA ILE A 121 10.25 -15.61 -12.02
C ILE A 121 9.22 -15.00 -11.06
N SER A 122 8.05 -14.64 -11.57
CA SER A 122 7.06 -13.90 -10.75
C SER A 122 6.15 -14.81 -9.93
N GLY A 123 6.02 -16.10 -10.26
CA GLY A 123 5.03 -16.99 -9.68
C GLY A 123 3.57 -16.66 -10.07
N ILE A 124 3.36 -15.67 -10.94
CA ILE A 124 2.05 -15.24 -11.45
C ILE A 124 2.00 -15.57 -12.94
N PRO A 125 0.91 -16.17 -13.47
CA PRO A 125 0.78 -16.45 -14.89
C PRO A 125 1.07 -15.22 -15.75
N CYS A 126 1.87 -15.38 -16.81
CA CYS A 126 2.09 -14.32 -17.80
C CYS A 126 0.89 -14.24 -18.77
N LYS A 127 0.84 -13.20 -19.62
CA LYS A 127 -0.22 -13.07 -20.63
C LYS A 127 -0.37 -14.30 -21.54
N HIS A 128 0.74 -14.98 -21.87
CA HIS A 128 0.72 -16.20 -22.68
C HIS A 128 0.12 -17.39 -21.94
N ALA A 129 0.50 -17.57 -20.68
CA ALA A 129 -0.06 -18.61 -19.82
C ALA A 129 -1.55 -18.39 -19.56
N LEU A 130 -1.94 -17.14 -19.29
CA LEU A 130 -3.36 -16.76 -19.11
C LEU A 130 -4.17 -17.08 -20.37
N ARG A 131 -3.64 -16.84 -21.56
CA ARG A 131 -4.31 -17.20 -22.81
C ARG A 131 -4.66 -18.69 -22.86
N VAL A 132 -3.70 -19.55 -22.53
CA VAL A 132 -3.92 -21.01 -22.47
C VAL A 132 -4.93 -21.39 -21.40
N ILE A 133 -4.80 -20.82 -20.19
CA ILE A 133 -5.71 -21.08 -19.06
C ILE A 133 -7.16 -20.78 -19.45
N TYR A 134 -7.41 -19.63 -20.07
CA TYR A 134 -8.75 -19.25 -20.52
C TYR A 134 -9.27 -20.11 -21.68
N ASP A 135 -8.41 -20.48 -22.63
CA ASP A 135 -8.79 -21.41 -23.71
C ASP A 135 -9.17 -22.79 -23.17
N GLN A 136 -8.51 -23.25 -22.09
CA GLN A 136 -8.84 -24.47 -21.37
C GLN A 136 -9.99 -24.33 -20.36
N ARG A 137 -10.61 -23.15 -20.25
CA ARG A 137 -11.71 -22.85 -19.30
C ARG A 137 -11.34 -23.07 -17.83
N LEU A 138 -10.07 -22.88 -17.49
CA LEU A 138 -9.56 -23.01 -16.13
C LEU A 138 -9.53 -21.66 -15.43
N ASN A 139 -9.54 -21.67 -14.09
CA ASN A 139 -9.48 -20.45 -13.30
C ASN A 139 -8.01 -19.99 -13.12
N PRO A 140 -7.63 -18.77 -13.52
CA PRO A 140 -6.26 -18.27 -13.39
C PRO A 140 -5.75 -18.19 -11.94
N ILE A 141 -6.65 -18.03 -10.97
CA ILE A 141 -6.30 -17.95 -9.53
C ILE A 141 -5.63 -19.24 -9.04
N ASP A 142 -5.97 -20.39 -9.63
CA ASP A 142 -5.40 -21.68 -9.25
C ASP A 142 -3.94 -21.84 -9.66
N PHE A 143 -3.54 -21.11 -10.69
CA PHE A 143 -2.21 -21.12 -11.29
C PHE A 143 -1.26 -20.06 -10.69
N VAL A 144 -1.77 -19.18 -9.83
CA VAL A 144 -0.95 -18.25 -9.05
C VAL A 144 -0.24 -19.00 -7.92
N SER A 145 1.00 -18.59 -7.65
CA SER A 145 1.82 -19.13 -6.57
C SER A 145 1.10 -19.01 -5.21
N PRO A 146 1.20 -20.04 -4.34
CA PRO A 146 0.62 -20.00 -3.00
C PRO A 146 1.04 -18.78 -2.18
N PHE A 147 2.24 -18.24 -2.41
CA PHE A 147 2.77 -17.07 -1.70
C PHE A 147 1.92 -15.80 -1.87
N PHE A 148 1.12 -15.70 -2.93
CA PHE A 148 0.21 -14.57 -3.16
C PHE A 148 -1.22 -14.84 -2.72
N LYS A 149 -1.50 -15.99 -2.09
CA LYS A 149 -2.82 -16.32 -1.56
C LYS A 149 -2.94 -15.90 -0.10
N SER A 150 -4.13 -15.50 0.31
CA SER A 150 -4.42 -15.10 1.70
C SER A 150 -4.12 -16.20 2.71
N ALA A 151 -4.22 -17.48 2.33
CA ALA A 151 -3.83 -18.61 3.16
C ALA A 151 -2.35 -18.56 3.59
N ALA A 152 -1.43 -18.25 2.66
CA ALA A 152 -0.02 -18.13 3.00
C ALA A 152 0.24 -16.91 3.90
N TYR A 153 -0.43 -15.79 3.64
CA TYR A 153 -0.35 -14.61 4.51
C TYR A 153 -0.81 -14.93 5.94
N LYS A 154 -1.96 -15.59 6.10
CA LYS A 154 -2.49 -16.01 7.40
C LYS A 154 -1.52 -16.96 8.11
N LEU A 155 -0.89 -17.89 7.37
CA LEU A 155 0.11 -18.80 7.93
C LEU A 155 1.36 -18.06 8.43
N THR A 156 1.86 -17.09 7.67
CA THR A 156 3.04 -16.28 8.06
C THR A 156 2.84 -15.53 9.38
N TYR A 157 1.62 -15.09 9.66
CA TYR A 157 1.25 -14.36 10.87
C TYR A 157 0.40 -15.18 11.85
N ALA A 158 0.35 -16.51 11.68
CA ALA A 158 -0.41 -17.38 12.57
C ALA A 158 0.26 -17.47 13.95
N ASP A 159 1.59 -17.47 13.97
CA ASP A 159 2.40 -17.49 15.17
C ASP A 159 2.76 -16.07 15.65
N HIS A 160 3.27 -16.00 16.87
CA HIS A 160 3.72 -14.74 17.47
C HIS A 160 5.03 -14.27 16.86
N VAL A 161 5.20 -12.95 16.74
CA VAL A 161 6.47 -12.35 16.36
C VAL A 161 7.44 -12.49 17.52
N HIS A 162 8.52 -13.26 17.33
CA HIS A 162 9.56 -13.38 18.35
C HIS A 162 10.25 -12.04 18.61
N PRO A 163 10.64 -11.74 19.86
CA PRO A 163 11.45 -10.58 20.16
C PRO A 163 12.79 -10.69 19.44
N MET A 164 13.21 -9.60 18.80
CA MET A 164 14.53 -9.49 18.19
C MET A 164 15.53 -9.14 19.29
N SER A 165 16.62 -9.90 19.41
CA SER A 165 17.71 -9.58 20.33
C SER A 165 18.35 -8.25 19.94
N ASP A 166 18.91 -7.55 20.92
CA ASP A 166 19.61 -6.29 20.67
C ASP A 166 20.80 -6.53 19.73
N PRO A 167 21.13 -5.60 18.82
CA PRO A 167 22.29 -5.76 17.92
C PRO A 167 23.60 -6.09 18.63
N THR A 168 23.77 -5.71 19.90
CA THR A 168 24.94 -6.07 20.73
C THR A 168 25.02 -7.56 21.09
N GLN A 169 23.90 -8.28 21.04
CA GLN A 169 23.78 -9.71 21.35
C GLN A 169 23.83 -10.59 20.09
N TRP A 170 23.89 -9.99 18.91
CA TRP A 170 23.97 -10.75 17.67
C TRP A 170 25.33 -11.45 17.57
N PRO A 171 25.38 -12.72 17.15
CA PRO A 171 26.65 -13.41 16.98
C PRO A 171 27.48 -12.72 15.91
N ASN A 172 28.80 -12.68 16.11
CA ASN A 172 29.72 -12.17 15.09
C ASN A 172 29.68 -13.09 13.87
N PHE A 173 29.14 -12.61 12.76
CA PHE A 173 29.15 -13.34 11.49
C PHE A 173 30.41 -12.96 10.69
N SER A 174 31.18 -13.96 10.25
CA SER A 174 32.31 -13.79 9.32
C SER A 174 31.87 -13.62 7.86
N LEU A 175 30.77 -12.90 7.64
CA LEU A 175 30.29 -12.61 6.30
C LEU A 175 31.03 -11.38 5.74
N PRO A 176 31.34 -11.36 4.44
CA PRO A 176 31.92 -10.18 3.81
C PRO A 176 30.96 -9.00 3.96
N THR A 177 31.50 -7.85 4.37
CA THR A 177 30.74 -6.60 4.42
C THR A 177 30.22 -6.29 3.02
N ILE A 178 28.89 -6.38 2.85
CA ILE A 178 28.23 -6.00 1.60
C ILE A 178 28.40 -4.49 1.45
N GLN A 179 29.36 -4.07 0.63
CA GLN A 179 29.50 -2.66 0.32
C GLN A 179 28.31 -2.21 -0.54
N PRO A 180 27.80 -0.98 -0.32
CA PRO A 180 26.80 -0.42 -1.21
C PRO A 180 27.34 -0.44 -2.65
N PRO A 181 26.51 -0.75 -3.65
CA PRO A 181 26.95 -0.73 -5.03
C PRO A 181 27.55 0.64 -5.36
N VAL A 182 28.66 0.64 -6.09
CA VAL A 182 29.34 1.88 -6.48
C VAL A 182 28.43 2.65 -7.43
N ILE A 183 27.67 3.60 -6.90
CA ILE A 183 26.78 4.45 -7.67
C ILE A 183 27.64 5.42 -8.50
N LYS A 184 27.92 5.08 -9.75
CA LYS A 184 28.52 6.02 -10.69
C LYS A 184 27.49 7.10 -11.03
N ARG A 185 27.82 8.37 -10.76
CA ARG A 185 27.03 9.50 -11.27
C ARG A 185 27.10 9.47 -12.79
N GLN A 186 25.95 9.53 -13.46
CA GLN A 186 25.91 9.71 -14.91
C GLN A 186 26.65 11.00 -15.28
N ALA A 187 27.35 10.98 -16.42
CA ALA A 187 28.02 12.17 -16.94
C ALA A 187 26.97 13.27 -17.18
N GLY A 188 27.22 14.47 -16.65
CA GLY A 188 26.34 15.62 -16.82
C GLY A 188 26.17 16.45 -15.55
N ARG A 189 25.52 17.61 -15.72
CA ARG A 189 25.24 18.55 -14.62
C ARG A 189 24.18 17.96 -13.69
N PRO A 190 24.43 17.89 -12.36
CA PRO A 190 23.41 17.49 -11.40
C PRO A 190 22.15 18.36 -11.54
N ALA A 191 20.99 17.72 -11.60
CA ALA A 191 19.73 18.45 -11.66
C ALA A 191 19.55 19.28 -10.37
N LYS A 192 19.39 20.60 -10.51
CA LYS A 192 19.17 21.51 -9.36
C LYS A 192 17.84 21.24 -8.64
N LYS A 193 16.91 20.53 -9.29
CA LYS A 193 15.60 20.17 -8.74
C LYS A 193 15.40 18.66 -8.88
N ARG A 194 14.84 18.05 -7.84
CA ARG A 194 14.37 16.65 -7.86
C ARG A 194 13.28 16.46 -8.95
N LYS A 195 13.30 15.34 -9.67
CA LYS A 195 12.19 14.91 -10.53
C LYS A 195 11.00 14.52 -9.65
N LYS A 196 9.83 15.07 -9.94
CA LYS A 196 8.58 14.77 -9.22
C LYS A 196 7.95 13.48 -9.77
N GLY A 197 7.39 12.65 -8.90
CA GLY A 197 6.58 11.51 -9.31
C GLY A 197 5.26 11.92 -9.97
N PRO A 198 4.57 11.02 -10.68
CA PRO A 198 3.30 11.31 -11.37
C PRO A 198 2.21 11.87 -10.45
N ASN A 199 2.21 11.43 -9.18
CA ASN A 199 1.19 11.80 -8.18
C ASN A 199 1.60 12.97 -7.29
N GLU A 200 2.76 13.61 -7.53
CA GLU A 200 3.19 14.73 -6.69
C GLU A 200 2.56 16.07 -7.16
N PRO A 201 1.96 16.85 -6.26
CA PRO A 201 1.33 18.12 -6.63
C PRO A 201 2.36 19.10 -7.20
N ARG A 202 1.97 19.82 -8.26
CA ARG A 202 2.80 20.91 -8.81
C ARG A 202 2.94 22.00 -7.77
N LYS A 203 4.12 22.64 -7.73
CA LYS A 203 4.31 23.78 -6.83
C LYS A 203 3.39 24.88 -7.34
N GLY A 204 2.44 25.33 -6.51
CA GLY A 204 1.55 26.43 -6.87
C GLY A 204 2.36 27.63 -7.34
N LYS A 205 1.91 28.31 -8.40
CA LYS A 205 2.46 29.64 -8.74
C LYS A 205 2.25 30.51 -7.51
N ARG A 206 3.32 31.12 -6.97
CA ARG A 206 3.16 32.16 -5.94
C ARG A 206 2.29 33.25 -6.57
N ASN A 207 1.05 33.39 -6.11
CA ASN A 207 0.24 34.56 -6.44
C ASN A 207 0.99 35.77 -5.87
N SER A 208 1.55 36.63 -6.73
CA SER A 208 2.16 37.88 -6.28
C SER A 208 1.04 38.86 -5.96
N ASN A 209 0.41 38.68 -4.80
CA ASN A 209 -0.39 39.69 -4.11
C ASN A 209 0.46 40.91 -3.66
N VAL A 210 1.58 41.14 -4.34
CA VAL A 210 2.50 42.24 -4.11
C VAL A 210 1.91 43.43 -4.84
N LYS A 211 1.51 44.43 -4.06
CA LYS A 211 1.08 45.74 -4.54
C LYS A 211 2.30 46.64 -4.68
N CYS A 212 2.49 47.23 -5.85
CA CYS A 212 3.60 48.11 -6.14
C CYS A 212 3.49 49.41 -5.31
N GLY A 213 4.52 49.77 -4.54
CA GLY A 213 4.52 51.04 -3.80
C GLY A 213 4.49 52.31 -4.67
N LYS A 214 4.91 52.22 -5.95
CA LYS A 214 4.97 53.38 -6.87
C LYS A 214 3.67 53.59 -7.65
N CYS A 215 3.14 52.57 -8.32
CA CYS A 215 1.91 52.69 -9.13
C CYS A 215 0.66 52.08 -8.47
N ARG A 216 0.80 51.46 -7.29
CA ARG A 216 -0.30 50.83 -6.53
C ARG A 216 -1.02 49.68 -7.23
N GLU A 217 -0.53 49.20 -8.37
CA GLU A 217 -1.05 48.02 -9.06
C GLU A 217 -0.50 46.72 -8.46
N PHE A 218 -1.24 45.63 -8.62
CA PHE A 218 -0.85 44.30 -8.16
C PHE A 218 -0.01 43.56 -9.21
N GLY A 219 0.80 42.60 -8.76
CA GLY A 219 1.55 41.68 -9.63
C GLY A 219 3.04 42.01 -9.77
N HIS A 220 3.50 43.17 -9.27
CA HIS A 220 4.92 43.57 -9.30
C HIS A 220 5.31 44.47 -8.11
N ASN A 221 6.61 44.61 -7.83
CA ASN A 221 7.11 45.48 -6.75
C ASN A 221 7.64 46.81 -7.32
N SER A 222 7.80 47.84 -6.47
CA SER A 222 8.32 49.18 -6.80
C SER A 222 9.68 49.18 -7.50
N ARG A 223 10.51 48.15 -7.26
CA ARG A 223 11.81 47.93 -7.92
C ARG A 223 11.70 47.56 -9.40
N THR A 224 10.62 46.89 -9.79
CA THR A 224 10.38 46.40 -11.16
C THR A 224 9.26 47.18 -11.86
N CYS A 225 8.86 48.32 -11.29
CA CYS A 225 7.79 49.16 -11.83
C CYS A 225 8.31 49.90 -13.07
N LYS A 226 7.69 49.65 -14.23
CA LYS A 226 8.02 50.31 -15.49
C LYS A 226 7.53 51.77 -15.55
N ASN A 227 6.63 52.16 -14.64
CA ASN A 227 6.06 53.52 -14.59
C ASN A 227 6.82 54.46 -13.63
N GLY A 228 7.99 54.07 -13.12
CA GLY A 228 8.82 54.92 -12.26
C GLY A 228 9.97 55.55 -13.05
N GLY A 229 9.87 56.84 -13.37
CA GLY A 229 10.97 57.64 -13.94
C GLY A 229 12.23 57.65 -13.05
N PRO A 230 13.38 58.08 -13.58
CA PRO A 230 14.67 57.98 -12.90
C PRO A 230 14.67 58.87 -11.65
N SER A 231 14.86 58.26 -10.48
CA SER A 231 15.17 58.99 -9.25
C SER A 231 16.62 59.46 -9.32
N THR A 232 16.82 60.77 -9.53
CA THR A 232 18.07 61.47 -9.23
C THR A 232 18.35 61.33 -7.73
N GLY A 233 19.33 60.49 -7.36
CA GLY A 233 19.88 60.44 -6.01
C GLY A 233 20.98 61.50 -5.84
N PRO A 234 21.13 62.11 -4.65
CA PRO A 234 22.18 63.09 -4.41
C PRO A 234 23.56 62.41 -4.33
N SER A 235 24.54 63.06 -4.96
CA SER A 235 25.96 62.84 -4.79
C SER A 235 26.41 63.23 -3.37
N THR A 236 27.05 62.31 -2.66
CA THR A 236 27.83 62.63 -1.45
C THR A 236 29.17 61.90 -1.46
N SER A 237 30.17 62.68 -1.06
CA SER A 237 31.60 62.60 -1.27
C SER A 237 32.30 61.51 -0.47
N ALA A 238 33.50 61.16 -0.94
CA ALA A 238 34.49 60.35 -0.25
C ALA A 238 34.99 61.02 1.04
N ALA A 239 35.27 60.21 2.06
CA ALA A 239 36.20 60.54 3.14
C ALA A 239 37.13 59.34 3.33
N ALA A 240 38.41 59.56 3.03
CA ALA A 240 39.52 58.67 3.29
C ALA A 240 39.88 58.70 4.78
N GLY A 241 40.29 57.54 5.31
CA GLY A 241 40.80 57.41 6.65
C GLY A 241 42.28 57.81 6.75
N ALA A 242 42.61 58.49 7.85
CA ALA A 242 43.76 58.24 8.71
C ALA A 242 43.32 58.58 10.14
#